data_AF-A0A437ANB3-F1
#
_entry.id   AF-A0A437ANB3-F1
#
_cell.length_a   1.000
_cell.length_b   1.000
_cell.length_c   1.000
_cell.angle_alpha   90.00
_cell.angle_beta   90.00
_cell.angle_gamma   90.00
#
_symmetry.space_group_name_H-M   'P 1'
#
loop_
_entity.id
_entity.type
_entity.pdbx_description
1 polymer ?
#
loop_
_entity_poly.entity_id
_entity_poly.type
_entity_poly.pdbx_seq_one_letter_code
_entity_poly.pdbx_strand_id
1 'polypeptide(L)'
;MFILLFSLIIPLLLIILFINFNKKNKSKVVAFVGPRGTGKTTCLYQICKNMSVKTVPTLSNYELQYNNITIREVIPNKEKDPLLKYGVIDKNVNYFCFIKNENDIFDSKDFSVKFVSLGENKGNKNVIYLENDPKKLIKFI
;
A
#
# COMPACT_ATOMS: atom_id res chain seq x y z
N MET A 1 10.92 37.06 35.61
CA MET A 1 11.57 36.58 34.37
C MET A 1 11.22 35.12 34.04
N PHE A 2 11.32 34.19 35.00
CA PHE A 2 10.99 32.76 34.77
C PHE A 2 9.53 32.48 34.37
N ILE A 3 8.55 33.22 34.91
CA ILE A 3 7.13 33.03 34.61
C ILE A 3 6.82 33.30 33.12
N LEU A 4 7.43 34.33 32.53
CA LEU A 4 7.30 34.62 31.10
C LEU A 4 7.93 33.52 30.23
N LEU A 5 9.05 32.94 30.68
CA LEU A 5 9.71 31.83 30.00
C LEU A 5 8.82 30.59 29.95
N PHE A 6 8.21 30.21 31.09
CA PHE A 6 7.30 29.08 31.17
C PHE A 6 6.01 29.29 30.36
N SER A 7 5.50 30.53 30.28
CA SER A 7 4.31 30.85 29.48
C SER A 7 4.48 30.57 27.98
N LEU A 8 5.72 30.54 27.49
CA LEU A 8 6.05 30.34 26.08
C LEU A 8 6.47 28.89 25.79
N ILE A 9 7.16 28.24 26.73
CA ILE A 9 7.64 26.86 26.59
C ILE A 9 6.49 25.84 26.72
N ILE A 10 5.56 26.04 27.66
CA ILE A 10 4.44 25.12 27.89
C ILE A 10 3.54 24.96 26.64
N PRO A 11 3.05 26.04 25.99
CA PRO A 11 2.22 25.88 24.79
C PRO A 11 2.99 25.27 23.63
N LEU A 12 4.29 25.55 23.47
CA LEU A 12 5.12 24.92 22.44
C LEU A 12 5.22 23.40 22.65
N LEU A 13 5.39 22.97 23.89
CA LEU A 13 5.49 21.55 24.25
C LEU A 13 4.14 20.83 24.06
N LEU A 14 3.03 21.51 24.36
CA LEU A 14 1.67 21.02 24.07
C LEU A 14 1.40 20.90 22.56
N ILE A 15 1.87 21.85 21.74
CA ILE A 15 1.75 21.78 20.28
C ILE A 15 2.53 20.59 19.71
N ILE A 16 3.76 20.35 20.19
CA ILE A 16 4.58 19.21 19.77
C ILE A 16 3.89 17.88 20.16
N LEU A 17 3.36 17.80 21.39
CA LEU A 17 2.60 16.64 21.84
C LEU A 17 1.33 16.43 21.00
N PHE A 18 0.59 17.49 20.70
CA PHE A 18 -0.63 17.43 19.88
C PHE A 18 -0.34 16.98 18.45
N ILE A 19 0.73 17.50 17.82
CA ILE A 19 1.19 17.06 16.48
C ILE A 19 1.58 15.58 16.51
N ASN A 20 2.33 15.14 17.53
CA ASN A 20 2.72 13.73 17.66
C ASN A 20 1.52 12.81 17.96
N PHE A 21 0.51 13.28 18.70
CA PHE A 21 -0.71 12.52 18.97
C PHE A 21 -1.58 12.38 17.71
N ASN A 22 -1.74 13.46 16.94
CA ASN A 22 -2.48 13.45 15.67
C ASN A 22 -1.71 12.77 14.52
N LYS A 23 -0.42 12.48 14.70
CA LYS A 23 0.34 11.63 13.79
C LYS A 23 -0.02 10.15 13.90
N LYS A 24 -0.80 9.73 14.92
CA LYS A 24 -1.21 8.34 15.07
C LYS A 24 -2.16 7.90 13.95
N ASN A 25 -1.57 7.13 13.03
CA ASN A 25 -2.16 6.11 12.19
C ASN A 25 -3.44 6.51 11.44
N LYS A 26 -3.30 7.41 10.45
CA LYS A 26 -4.24 7.39 9.32
C LYS A 26 -4.27 5.95 8.78
N SER A 27 -5.46 5.36 8.72
CA SER A 27 -5.66 4.04 8.14
C SER A 27 -5.03 4.03 6.74
N LYS A 28 -4.02 3.19 6.51
CA LYS A 28 -3.38 3.11 5.20
C LYS A 28 -4.16 2.13 4.35
N VAL A 29 -4.69 2.59 3.22
CA VAL A 29 -5.33 1.69 2.26
C VAL A 29 -4.29 1.28 1.23
N VAL A 30 -4.19 -0.02 1.01
CA VAL A 30 -3.28 -0.65 0.06
C VAL A 30 -4.09 -1.50 -0.91
N ALA A 31 -3.84 -1.35 -2.20
CA ALA A 31 -4.55 -2.09 -3.24
C ALA A 31 -3.58 -2.96 -4.04
N PHE A 32 -3.86 -4.26 -4.12
CA PHE A 32 -3.12 -5.18 -4.98
C PHE A 32 -3.83 -5.26 -6.32
N VAL A 33 -3.13 -4.85 -7.36
CA VAL A 33 -3.69 -4.74 -8.72
C VAL A 33 -2.78 -5.42 -9.74
N GLY A 34 -3.28 -5.68 -10.95
CA GLY A 34 -2.50 -6.27 -12.03
C GLY A 34 -3.11 -7.54 -12.65
N PRO A 35 -2.52 -8.09 -13.72
CA PRO A 35 -3.04 -9.24 -14.45
C PRO A 35 -3.28 -10.49 -13.59
N ARG A 36 -4.15 -11.39 -14.05
CA ARG A 36 -4.30 -12.72 -13.42
C ARG A 36 -3.00 -13.54 -13.56
N GLY A 37 -2.68 -14.30 -12.51
CA GLY A 37 -1.50 -15.18 -12.48
C GLY A 37 -0.17 -14.48 -12.20
N THR A 38 -0.15 -13.24 -11.70
CA THR A 38 1.08 -12.52 -11.30
C THR A 38 1.49 -12.74 -9.84
N GLY A 39 0.77 -13.58 -9.10
CA GLY A 39 1.09 -13.88 -7.70
C GLY A 39 0.48 -12.94 -6.65
N LYS A 40 -0.50 -12.09 -7.02
CA LYS A 40 -1.25 -11.22 -6.08
C LYS A 40 -1.79 -12.00 -4.88
N THR A 41 -2.62 -13.00 -5.13
CA THR A 41 -3.25 -13.85 -4.10
C THR A 41 -2.19 -14.61 -3.29
N THR A 42 -1.11 -15.07 -3.92
CA THR A 42 0.01 -15.72 -3.20
C THR A 42 0.69 -14.78 -2.22
N CYS A 43 0.97 -13.54 -2.64
CA CYS A 43 1.54 -12.51 -1.75
C CYS A 43 0.58 -12.14 -0.64
N LEU A 44 -0.70 -11.96 -0.97
CA LEU A 44 -1.75 -11.68 0.00
C LEU A 44 -1.86 -12.78 1.06
N TYR A 45 -1.86 -14.04 0.63
CA TYR A 45 -1.89 -15.20 1.51
C TYR A 45 -0.66 -15.27 2.43
N GLN A 46 0.54 -15.01 1.90
CA GLN A 46 1.76 -15.00 2.71
C GLN A 46 1.78 -13.87 3.73
N ILE A 47 1.26 -12.69 3.38
CA ILE A 47 1.04 -11.58 4.32
C ILE A 47 0.08 -12.04 5.41
N CYS A 48 -1.05 -12.66 5.04
CA CYS A 48 -2.03 -13.17 5.99
C CYS A 48 -1.49 -14.27 6.91
N LYS A 49 -0.65 -15.16 6.39
CA LYS A 49 -0.07 -16.26 7.18
C LYS A 49 0.96 -15.79 8.20
N ASN A 50 1.73 -14.76 7.87
CA ASN A 50 2.79 -14.24 8.74
C ASN A 50 2.30 -13.12 9.70
N MET A 51 1.01 -12.78 9.66
CA MET A 51 0.43 -11.67 10.42
C MET A 51 -0.87 -12.13 11.09
N SER A 52 -1.19 -11.62 12.28
CA SER A 52 -2.49 -11.86 12.94
C SER A 52 -3.60 -11.06 12.26
N VAL A 53 -3.95 -11.45 11.03
CA VAL A 53 -4.93 -10.74 10.20
C VAL A 53 -6.34 -11.04 10.67
N LYS A 54 -7.15 -9.99 10.86
CA LYS A 54 -8.60 -10.12 11.00
C LYS A 54 -9.20 -9.99 9.61
N THR A 55 -9.82 -11.07 9.11
CA THR A 55 -10.58 -11.03 7.87
C THR A 55 -11.96 -10.42 8.19
N VAL A 56 -12.37 -9.41 7.44
CA VAL A 56 -13.72 -8.85 7.54
C VAL A 56 -14.45 -9.24 6.26
N PRO A 57 -15.44 -10.14 6.32
CA PRO A 57 -16.20 -10.48 5.13
C PRO A 57 -17.11 -9.32 4.76
N THR A 58 -16.75 -8.58 3.70
CA THR A 58 -17.64 -7.63 3.04
C THR A 58 -18.11 -8.20 1.70
N LEU A 59 -19.43 -8.17 1.48
CA LEU A 59 -20.22 -8.86 0.45
C LEU A 59 -19.80 -8.69 -1.03
N SER A 60 -18.75 -7.92 -1.34
CA SER A 60 -18.33 -7.65 -2.73
C SER A 60 -16.81 -7.54 -2.96
N ASN A 61 -16.01 -7.26 -1.92
CA ASN A 61 -14.57 -7.08 -2.03
C ASN A 61 -13.86 -7.84 -0.90
N TYR A 62 -12.87 -8.67 -1.25
CA TYR A 62 -11.96 -9.31 -0.29
C TYR A 62 -11.03 -8.25 0.31
N GLU A 63 -11.53 -7.57 1.35
CA GLU A 63 -10.77 -6.61 2.13
C GLU A 63 -10.17 -7.30 3.37
N LEU A 64 -8.91 -7.03 3.62
CA LEU A 64 -8.15 -7.59 4.73
C LEU A 64 -7.66 -6.45 5.61
N GLN A 65 -7.97 -6.49 6.90
CA GLN A 65 -7.58 -5.46 7.83
C GLN A 65 -6.42 -5.95 8.71
N TYR A 66 -5.31 -5.21 8.70
CA TYR A 66 -4.09 -5.53 9.45
C TYR A 66 -3.44 -4.26 10.01
N ASN A 67 -3.24 -4.15 11.33
CA ASN A 67 -2.53 -3.02 11.96
C ASN A 67 -2.89 -1.62 11.41
N ASN A 68 -4.18 -1.32 11.28
CA ASN A 68 -4.72 -0.09 10.66
C ASN A 68 -4.39 0.05 9.15
N ILE A 69 -4.10 -1.04 8.46
CA ILE A 69 -3.93 -1.13 7.01
C ILE A 69 -5.10 -1.91 6.44
N THR A 70 -5.75 -1.40 5.39
CA THR A 70 -6.79 -2.12 4.65
C THR A 70 -6.21 -2.55 3.32
N ILE A 71 -6.05 -3.85 3.11
CA ILE A 71 -5.54 -4.44 1.87
C ILE A 71 -6.73 -4.92 1.04
N ARG A 72 -6.85 -4.44 -0.20
CA ARG A 72 -7.89 -4.86 -1.14
C ARG A 72 -7.26 -5.49 -2.38
N GLU A 73 -7.77 -6.64 -2.81
CA GLU A 73 -7.42 -7.21 -4.11
C GLU A 73 -8.39 -6.71 -5.18
N VAL A 74 -7.88 -6.04 -6.21
CA VAL A 74 -8.72 -5.53 -7.30
C VAL A 74 -8.73 -6.51 -8.46
N ILE A 75 -9.94 -6.86 -8.91
CA ILE A 75 -10.15 -7.71 -10.07
C ILE A 75 -10.11 -6.83 -11.32
N PRO A 76 -9.25 -7.13 -12.32
CA PRO A 76 -9.17 -6.33 -13.54
C PRO A 76 -10.48 -6.34 -14.35
N ASN A 77 -10.90 -5.19 -14.85
CA ASN A 77 -12.03 -5.05 -15.78
C ASN A 77 -11.58 -5.23 -17.26
N LYS A 78 -12.51 -5.16 -18.22
CA LYS A 78 -12.26 -5.28 -19.67
C LYS A 78 -11.81 -3.97 -20.34
N GLU A 79 -11.55 -2.92 -19.57
CA GLU A 79 -11.11 -1.62 -20.07
C GLU A 79 -9.73 -1.67 -20.73
N LYS A 80 -9.51 -0.79 -21.72
CA LYS A 80 -8.21 -0.65 -22.40
C LYS A 80 -7.21 0.19 -21.60
N ASP A 81 -7.68 1.24 -20.95
CA ASP A 81 -6.85 2.09 -20.09
C ASP A 81 -6.42 1.29 -18.84
N PRO A 82 -5.10 1.11 -18.59
CA PRO A 82 -4.60 0.42 -17.41
C PRO A 82 -5.11 0.98 -16.07
N LEU A 83 -5.31 2.31 -15.97
CA LEU A 83 -5.77 2.93 -14.73
C LEU A 83 -7.21 2.49 -14.41
N LEU A 84 -8.11 2.57 -15.39
CA LEU A 84 -9.49 2.13 -15.26
C LEU A 84 -9.59 0.60 -15.15
N LYS A 85 -8.80 -0.13 -15.94
CA LYS A 85 -8.73 -1.59 -15.93
C LYS A 85 -8.42 -2.13 -14.54
N TYR A 86 -7.51 -1.47 -13.82
CA TYR A 86 -7.05 -1.88 -12.50
C TYR A 86 -7.67 -1.08 -11.34
N GLY A 87 -8.66 -0.22 -11.60
CA GLY A 87 -9.32 0.56 -10.55
C GLY A 87 -8.40 1.53 -9.81
N VAL A 88 -7.40 2.08 -10.51
CA VAL A 88 -6.47 3.08 -9.99
C VAL A 88 -7.12 4.46 -10.10
N ILE A 89 -7.96 4.80 -9.12
CA ILE A 89 -8.78 6.02 -9.12
C ILE A 89 -8.59 6.90 -7.88
N ASP A 90 -8.09 6.36 -6.76
CA ASP A 90 -7.99 7.08 -5.49
C ASP A 90 -6.55 7.43 -5.15
N LYS A 91 -6.23 8.72 -5.12
CA LYS A 91 -4.87 9.22 -4.83
C LYS A 91 -4.39 8.94 -3.41
N ASN A 92 -5.30 8.62 -2.48
CA ASN A 92 -4.95 8.31 -1.09
C ASN A 92 -4.57 6.83 -0.89
N VAL A 93 -4.70 6.01 -1.94
CA VAL A 93 -4.43 4.57 -1.89
C VAL A 93 -3.03 4.29 -2.44
N ASN A 94 -2.29 3.44 -1.75
CA ASN A 94 -1.02 2.92 -2.25
C ASN A 94 -1.30 1.67 -3.08
N TYR A 95 -1.03 1.72 -4.38
CA TYR A 95 -1.27 0.62 -5.31
C TYR A 95 0.01 -0.18 -5.52
N PHE A 96 -0.05 -1.49 -5.28
CA PHE A 96 0.99 -2.42 -5.71
C PHE A 96 0.50 -3.10 -7.00
N CYS A 97 1.04 -2.66 -8.13
CA CYS A 97 0.70 -3.20 -9.43
C CYS A 97 1.63 -4.36 -9.78
N PHE A 98 1.11 -5.57 -9.67
CA PHE A 98 1.81 -6.78 -10.04
C PHE A 98 1.88 -6.91 -11.55
N ILE A 99 3.09 -7.04 -12.08
CA ILE A 99 3.36 -7.12 -13.52
C ILE A 99 3.93 -8.49 -13.88
N LYS A 100 3.68 -8.97 -15.10
CA LYS A 100 4.38 -10.14 -15.64
C LYS A 100 5.70 -9.70 -16.28
N ASN A 101 5.61 -8.64 -17.07
CA ASN A 101 6.71 -8.09 -17.86
C ASN A 101 6.74 -6.56 -17.76
N GLU A 102 7.85 -5.95 -18.18
CA GLU A 102 8.02 -4.49 -18.14
C GLU A 102 7.06 -3.75 -19.07
N ASN A 103 6.50 -4.44 -20.08
CA ASN A 103 5.47 -3.90 -20.95
C ASN A 103 4.13 -3.66 -20.23
N ASP A 104 3.94 -4.21 -19.03
CA ASP A 104 2.74 -3.96 -18.21
C ASP A 104 2.86 -2.66 -17.39
N ILE A 105 4.01 -1.97 -17.45
CA ILE A 105 4.23 -0.68 -16.77
C ILE A 105 3.51 0.42 -17.55
N PHE A 106 2.77 1.26 -16.82
CA PHE A 106 2.00 2.37 -17.39
C PHE A 106 2.28 3.69 -16.65
N ASP A 107 2.02 4.82 -17.32
CA ASP A 107 2.17 6.13 -16.69
C ASP A 107 1.12 6.29 -15.58
N SER A 108 1.60 6.58 -14.38
CA SER A 108 0.81 6.66 -13.15
C SER A 108 1.24 7.84 -12.27
N LYS A 109 1.84 8.88 -12.85
CA LYS A 109 2.37 10.06 -12.12
C LYS A 109 1.42 10.68 -11.10
N ASP A 110 0.12 10.61 -11.35
CA ASP A 110 -0.91 11.18 -10.46
C ASP A 110 -1.32 10.27 -9.28
N PHE A 111 -0.79 9.05 -9.23
CA PHE A 111 -1.18 8.02 -8.27
C PHE A 111 0.03 7.37 -7.60
N SER A 112 -0.13 6.91 -6.36
CA SER A 112 0.94 6.19 -5.66
C SER A 112 0.99 4.73 -6.10
N VAL A 113 1.54 4.47 -7.29
CA VAL A 113 1.68 3.12 -7.86
C VAL A 113 3.13 2.65 -7.74
N LYS A 114 3.30 1.45 -7.15
CA LYS A 114 4.56 0.70 -7.12
C LYS A 114 4.40 -0.55 -7.98
N PHE A 115 5.26 -0.73 -8.97
CA PHE A 115 5.25 -1.94 -9.78
C PHE A 115 5.97 -3.08 -9.05
N VAL A 116 5.40 -4.28 -9.07
CA VAL A 116 5.90 -5.45 -8.34
C VAL A 116 6.00 -6.63 -9.31
N SER A 117 7.13 -7.33 -9.29
CA SER A 117 7.29 -8.60 -9.99
C SER A 117 7.64 -9.68 -8.98
N LEU A 118 6.93 -10.81 -9.04
CA LEU A 118 7.30 -11.99 -8.24
C LEU A 118 8.59 -12.64 -8.76
N GLY A 119 8.98 -12.39 -10.01
CA GLY A 119 10.17 -13.00 -10.62
C GLY A 119 11.49 -12.39 -10.18
N GLU A 120 12.55 -12.81 -10.88
CA GLU A 120 13.92 -12.33 -10.68
C GLU A 120 14.12 -10.89 -11.16
N ASN A 121 15.13 -10.23 -10.59
CA ASN A 121 15.51 -8.87 -10.94
C ASN A 121 16.01 -8.79 -12.39
N LYS A 122 15.31 -8.02 -13.22
CA LYS A 122 15.67 -7.77 -14.63
C LYS A 122 16.35 -6.41 -14.84
N GLY A 123 16.68 -5.68 -13.77
CA GLY A 123 17.45 -4.43 -13.81
C GLY A 123 16.61 -3.14 -13.85
N ASN A 124 15.28 -3.23 -13.86
CA ASN A 124 14.43 -2.05 -13.87
C ASN A 124 14.25 -1.47 -12.45
N LYS A 125 14.85 -0.29 -12.19
CA LYS A 125 14.82 0.35 -10.86
C LYS A 125 13.42 0.78 -10.41
N ASN A 126 12.45 0.86 -11.32
CA ASN A 126 11.07 1.26 -11.01
C ASN A 126 10.18 0.07 -10.60
N VAL A 127 10.74 -1.15 -10.58
CA VAL A 127 10.03 -2.38 -10.24
C VAL A 127 10.62 -2.99 -8.97
N ILE A 128 9.74 -3.34 -8.03
CA ILE A 128 10.08 -4.13 -6.86
C ILE A 128 10.10 -5.60 -7.27
N TYR A 129 11.29 -6.19 -7.30
CA TYR A 129 11.44 -7.62 -7.54
C TYR A 129 11.44 -8.39 -6.22
N LEU A 130 10.57 -9.40 -6.13
CA LEU A 130 10.45 -10.24 -4.95
C LEU A 130 11.35 -11.49 -5.03
N GLU A 131 11.98 -11.78 -6.18
CA GLU A 131 12.90 -12.91 -6.37
C GLU A 131 12.28 -14.24 -5.90
N ASN A 132 11.04 -14.48 -6.31
CA ASN A 132 10.20 -15.61 -5.95
C ASN A 132 9.91 -15.76 -4.43
N ASP A 133 10.18 -14.74 -3.63
CA ASP A 133 9.86 -14.67 -2.20
C ASP A 133 8.78 -13.61 -1.90
N PRO A 134 7.50 -14.00 -1.83
CA PRO A 134 6.40 -13.10 -1.52
C PRO A 134 6.54 -12.34 -0.20
N LYS A 135 7.32 -12.85 0.77
CA LYS A 135 7.45 -12.23 2.10
C LYS A 135 8.19 -10.90 2.03
N LYS A 136 9.04 -10.69 1.02
CA LYS A 136 9.75 -9.42 0.82
C LYS A 136 8.80 -8.24 0.64
N LEU A 137 7.58 -8.48 0.15
CA LEU A 137 6.58 -7.42 -0.06
C LEU A 137 6.16 -6.74 1.24
N ILE A 138 6.19 -7.46 2.37
CA ILE A 138 5.86 -6.92 3.71
C ILE A 138 6.69 -5.69 4.05
N LYS A 139 7.94 -5.61 3.59
CA LYS A 139 8.84 -4.47 3.86
C LYS A 139 8.38 -3.16 3.21
N PHE A 140 7.48 -3.24 2.23
CA PHE A 140 7.04 -2.09 1.44
C PHE A 140 5.63 -1.61 1.79
N ILE A 141 4.87 -2.42 2.54
CA ILE A 141 3.50 -2.17 3.04
C ILE A 141 3.59 -1.43 4.38
#